data_AF-A0A7X8R052-F1
#
_entry.id   AF-A0A7X8R052-F1
#
_cell.length_a   1.000
_cell.length_b   1.000
_cell.length_c   1.000
_cell.angle_alpha   90.00
_cell.angle_beta   90.00
_cell.angle_gamma   90.00
#
_symmetry.space_group_name_H-M   'P 1'
#
loop_
_entity.id
_entity.type
_entity.pdbx_description
1 polymer ?
#
loop_
_entity_poly.entity_id
_entity_poly.type
_entity_poly.pdbx_seq_one_letter_code
_entity_poly.pdbx_strand_id
1 'polypeptide(L)'
;MKAKFIRENYEPMILDELVGVTGLMLSDDVFCSIASEDDGVLPHDIANNSIIFIDKKAKYKKEDYIVIKDSRVTEDGYRITKALSNKDKYFVGRLMMSIKIY
;
A
#
# COMPACT_ATOMS: atom_id res chain seq x y z
N MET A 1 7.40 -5.97 -16.85
CA MET A 1 6.11 -5.68 -17.53
C MET A 1 5.72 -4.23 -17.24
N LYS A 2 5.27 -3.41 -18.21
CA LYS A 2 4.99 -1.97 -17.97
C LYS A 2 3.74 -1.79 -17.10
N ALA A 3 3.80 -0.95 -16.06
CA ALA A 3 2.69 -0.68 -15.11
C ALA A 3 1.34 -0.39 -15.79
N LYS A 4 1.41 0.37 -16.89
CA LYS A 4 0.26 0.75 -17.71
C LYS A 4 -0.50 -0.45 -18.26
N PHE A 5 0.21 -1.51 -18.67
CA PHE A 5 -0.41 -2.74 -19.16
C PHE A 5 -1.18 -3.46 -18.05
N ILE A 6 -0.68 -3.46 -16.80
CA ILE A 6 -1.38 -4.10 -15.68
C ILE A 6 -2.68 -3.33 -15.37
N ARG A 7 -2.61 -2.01 -15.29
CA ARG A 7 -3.80 -1.15 -15.03
C ARG A 7 -4.88 -1.27 -16.11
N GLU A 8 -4.49 -1.47 -17.36
CA GLU A 8 -5.43 -1.59 -18.48
C GLU A 8 -6.05 -3.00 -18.62
N ASN A 9 -5.45 -4.03 -18.02
CA ASN A 9 -5.84 -5.44 -18.27
C ASN A 9 -6.24 -6.23 -17.02
N TYR A 10 -6.07 -5.70 -15.81
CA TYR A 10 -6.40 -6.39 -14.57
C TYR A 10 -7.32 -5.54 -13.70
N GLU A 11 -8.52 -6.04 -13.41
CA GLU A 11 -9.43 -5.48 -12.41
C GLU A 11 -9.08 -5.98 -10.99
N PRO A 12 -9.43 -5.25 -9.92
CA PRO A 12 -9.27 -5.73 -8.55
C PRO A 12 -10.03 -7.05 -8.36
N MET A 13 -9.30 -8.14 -8.15
CA MET A 13 -9.89 -9.45 -7.90
C MET A 13 -10.10 -9.63 -6.39
N ILE A 14 -11.37 -9.74 -5.97
CA ILE A 14 -11.74 -10.17 -4.62
C ILE A 14 -11.81 -11.70 -4.65
N LEU A 15 -10.96 -12.37 -3.88
CA LEU A 15 -10.92 -13.84 -3.78
C LEU A 15 -11.63 -14.26 -2.50
N ASP A 16 -12.76 -14.95 -2.62
CA ASP A 16 -13.56 -15.39 -1.47
C ASP A 16 -12.94 -16.61 -0.75
N GLU A 17 -12.24 -17.51 -1.46
CA GLU A 17 -11.54 -18.66 -0.86
C GLU A 17 -10.22 -18.97 -1.58
N LEU A 18 -9.13 -19.00 -0.81
CA LEU A 18 -7.78 -19.34 -1.28
C LEU A 18 -7.36 -20.71 -0.71
N VAL A 19 -7.46 -21.77 -1.52
CA VAL A 19 -7.13 -23.14 -1.09
C VAL A 19 -5.63 -23.43 -1.25
N GLY A 20 -4.99 -23.98 -0.21
CA GLY A 20 -3.61 -24.49 -0.28
C GLY A 20 -2.51 -23.52 0.14
N VAL A 21 -2.85 -22.32 0.62
CA VAL A 21 -1.90 -21.37 1.21
C VAL A 21 -2.04 -21.41 2.73
N THR A 22 -0.95 -21.62 3.47
CA THR A 22 -0.87 -21.29 4.90
C THR A 22 -0.73 -19.76 5.01
N GLY A 23 -1.85 -19.06 4.79
CA GLY A 23 -1.87 -17.65 4.37
C GLY A 23 -2.67 -16.72 5.26
N LEU A 24 -2.18 -15.48 5.34
CA LEU A 24 -2.73 -14.34 6.05
C LEU A 24 -4.15 -14.01 5.54
N MET A 25 -5.15 -14.11 6.41
CA MET A 25 -6.51 -13.67 6.11
C MET A 25 -6.49 -12.13 5.98
N LEU A 26 -6.58 -11.62 4.75
CA LEU A 26 -6.71 -10.19 4.52
C LEU A 26 -8.13 -9.80 4.97
N SER A 27 -8.24 -9.12 6.10
CA SER A 27 -9.53 -8.56 6.54
C SER A 27 -10.05 -7.55 5.51
N ASP A 28 -11.36 -7.26 5.52
CA ASP A 28 -12.00 -6.18 4.71
C ASP A 28 -11.30 -4.81 4.85
N ASP A 29 -10.48 -4.64 5.89
CA ASP A 29 -9.71 -3.44 6.17
C ASP A 29 -8.33 -3.39 5.49
N VAL A 30 -7.96 -4.39 4.70
CA VAL A 30 -6.73 -4.38 3.90
C VAL A 30 -7.05 -4.05 2.45
N PHE A 31 -6.37 -3.05 1.90
CA PHE A 31 -6.41 -2.79 0.46
C PHE A 31 -5.04 -3.00 -0.17
N CYS A 32 -5.04 -3.34 -1.46
CA CYS A 32 -3.82 -3.47 -2.25
C CYS A 32 -3.73 -2.37 -3.30
N SER A 33 -2.51 -2.00 -3.68
CA SER A 33 -2.25 -1.05 -4.75
C SER A 33 -0.93 -1.36 -5.45
N ILE A 34 -0.67 -0.73 -6.59
CA ILE A 34 0.61 -0.82 -7.30
C ILE A 34 1.39 0.45 -7.00
N ALA A 35 2.56 0.30 -6.38
CA ALA A 35 3.48 1.39 -6.14
C ALA A 35 3.98 1.97 -7.47
N SER A 36 3.96 3.29 -7.62
CA SER A 36 4.29 3.97 -8.87
C SER A 36 5.07 5.24 -8.56
N GLU A 37 6.28 5.36 -9.12
CA GLU A 37 7.06 6.61 -9.05
C GLU A 37 6.50 7.70 -9.98
N ASP A 38 5.71 7.31 -10.98
CA ASP A 38 5.07 8.26 -11.91
C ASP A 38 3.92 9.02 -11.22
N ASP A 39 3.27 8.40 -10.22
CA ASP A 39 2.14 8.96 -9.49
C ASP A 39 2.53 9.57 -8.13
N GLY A 40 3.80 9.51 -7.74
CA GLY A 40 4.31 10.05 -6.48
C GLY A 40 5.72 9.61 -6.12
N VAL A 41 6.26 10.09 -5.00
CA VAL A 41 7.59 9.69 -4.51
C VAL A 41 7.47 8.49 -3.58
N LEU A 42 8.11 7.37 -3.95
CA LEU A 42 8.18 6.18 -3.10
C LEU A 42 9.36 6.28 -2.11
N PRO A 43 9.21 5.76 -0.88
CA PRO A 43 10.35 5.48 -0.03
C PRO A 43 11.36 4.55 -0.71
N HIS A 44 12.65 4.77 -0.48
CA HIS A 44 13.75 3.99 -1.09
C HIS A 44 13.64 2.46 -0.90
N ASP A 45 12.99 2.02 0.18
CA ASP A 45 12.79 0.60 0.48
C ASP A 45 11.65 -0.05 -0.33
N ILE A 46 10.90 0.72 -1.11
CA ILE A 46 9.75 0.24 -1.89
C ILE A 46 10.08 0.33 -3.37
N ALA A 47 10.17 -0.83 -4.03
CA ALA A 47 10.42 -0.88 -5.47
C ALA A 47 9.23 -0.34 -6.26
N ASN A 48 9.50 0.43 -7.31
CA ASN A 48 8.52 0.83 -8.30
C ASN A 48 7.85 -0.40 -8.93
N ASN A 49 6.55 -0.33 -9.22
CA ASN A 49 5.69 -1.42 -9.70
C ASN A 49 5.55 -2.62 -8.74
N SER A 50 5.85 -2.44 -7.45
CA SER A 50 5.53 -3.46 -6.43
C SER A 50 4.05 -3.46 -6.07
N ILE A 51 3.51 -4.63 -5.73
CA ILE A 51 2.19 -4.74 -5.10
C ILE A 51 2.37 -4.41 -3.62
N ILE A 52 1.67 -3.39 -3.14
CA ILE A 52 1.68 -3.01 -1.73
C ILE A 52 0.35 -3.39 -1.07
N PHE A 53 0.41 -3.80 0.18
CA PHE A 53 -0.77 -4.13 1.00
C PHE A 53 -0.80 -3.23 2.22
N ILE A 54 -1.93 -2.58 2.46
CA ILE A 54 -2.09 -1.57 3.50
C ILE A 54 -3.27 -1.96 4.39
N ASP A 55 -3.00 -2.16 5.68
CA ASP A 55 -4.02 -2.45 6.69
C ASP A 55 -4.47 -1.14 7.36
N LYS A 56 -5.76 -0.82 7.21
CA LYS A 56 -6.39 0.41 7.71
C LYS A 56 -6.61 0.41 9.22
N LYS A 57 -6.68 -0.77 9.85
CA LYS A 57 -6.91 -0.92 11.31
C LYS A 57 -5.63 -1.24 12.08
N ALA A 58 -4.55 -1.57 11.38
CA ALA A 58 -3.26 -1.80 12.00
C ALA A 58 -2.83 -0.60 12.86
N LYS A 59 -2.54 -0.88 14.13
CA LYS A 59 -1.71 0.03 14.93
C LYS A 59 -0.30 0.06 14.34
N TYR A 60 0.38 1.18 14.50
CA TYR A 60 1.77 1.34 14.09
C TYR A 60 2.60 1.96 15.21
N LYS A 61 3.92 1.86 15.06
CA LYS A 61 4.91 2.52 15.92
C LYS A 61 5.80 3.42 15.07
N LYS A 62 6.62 4.23 15.75
CA LYS A 62 7.66 5.02 15.10
C LYS A 62 8.53 4.11 14.22
N GLU A 63 8.96 4.63 13.07
CA GLU A 63 9.71 3.95 12.00
C GLU A 63 8.91 2.95 11.13
N ASP A 64 7.67 2.62 11.49
CA ASP A 64 6.81 1.82 10.59
C ASP A 64 6.47 2.63 9.34
N TYR A 65 6.34 1.96 8.19
CA TYR A 65 5.80 2.58 6.99
C TYR A 65 4.28 2.71 7.11
N ILE A 66 3.79 3.93 6.99
CA ILE A 66 2.37 4.28 7.06
C ILE A 66 1.93 5.05 5.83
N VAL A 67 0.65 4.94 5.52
CA VAL A 67 -0.04 5.79 4.56
C VAL A 67 -0.72 6.90 5.30
N ILE A 68 -0.49 8.13 4.86
CA ILE A 68 -1.16 9.33 5.36
C ILE A 68 -1.89 10.03 4.22
N LYS A 69 -3.00 10.71 4.53
CA LYS A 69 -3.59 11.70 3.63
C LYS A 69 -2.69 12.93 3.60
N ASP A 70 -2.26 13.35 2.42
CA ASP A 70 -1.38 14.50 2.24
C ASP A 70 -1.86 15.35 1.06
N SER A 71 -2.60 16.41 1.38
CA SER A 71 -3.18 17.33 0.38
C SER A 71 -2.13 18.14 -0.39
N ARG A 72 -0.86 18.09 0.04
CA ARG A 72 0.26 18.74 -0.68
C ARG A 72 0.72 17.94 -1.89
N VAL A 73 0.34 16.65 -1.98
CA VAL A 73 0.61 15.81 -3.15
C VAL A 73 -0.43 16.10 -4.23
N THR A 74 -1.71 15.92 -3.90
CA THR A 74 -2.90 16.31 -4.67
C THR A 74 -4.03 16.59 -3.68
N GLU A 75 -5.12 17.26 -4.08
CA GLU A 75 -6.22 17.65 -3.17
C GLU A 75 -6.77 16.48 -2.33
N ASP A 76 -6.78 15.27 -2.90
CA ASP A 76 -7.12 14.00 -2.22
C ASP A 76 -5.96 12.98 -2.19
N GLY A 77 -4.73 13.49 -2.19
CA GLY A 77 -3.52 12.69 -2.29
C GLY A 77 -3.20 11.87 -1.05
N TYR A 78 -2.51 10.76 -1.28
CA TYR A 78 -1.97 9.89 -0.25
C TYR A 78 -0.46 9.75 -0.44
N ARG A 79 0.25 9.51 0.66
CA ARG A 79 1.70 9.29 0.63
C ARG A 79 2.12 8.20 1.61
N ILE A 80 3.06 7.36 1.20
CA ILE A 80 3.75 6.41 2.08
C ILE A 80 4.94 7.10 2.72
N THR A 81 5.06 7.02 4.03
CA THR A 81 6.17 7.61 4.80
C THR A 81 6.53 6.76 6.01
N LYS A 82 7.74 6.91 6.54
CA LYS A 82 8.05 6.39 7.88
C LYS A 82 7.33 7.24 8.94
N ALA A 83 6.74 6.57 9.92
CA ALA A 83 6.07 7.21 11.04
C ALA A 83 7.09 7.88 11.97
N LEU A 84 6.93 9.19 12.21
CA LEU A 84 7.82 9.93 13.13
C LEU A 84 7.40 9.83 14.60
N SER A 85 6.17 9.38 14.84
CA SER A 85 5.56 9.13 16.15
C SER A 85 4.71 7.87 16.09
N ASN A 86 4.07 7.49 17.19
CA ASN A 86 3.08 6.41 17.26
C ASN A 86 1.64 6.89 17.01
N LYS A 87 1.45 8.18 16.66
CA LYS A 87 0.13 8.76 16.39
C LYS A 87 0.26 9.96 15.45
N ASP A 88 -0.42 9.86 14.32
CA ASP A 88 -0.49 10.81 13.23
C ASP A 88 -1.97 11.01 12.93
N LYS A 89 -2.37 12.28 12.88
CA LYS A 89 -3.76 12.69 12.69
C LYS A 89 -4.27 12.40 11.27
N TYR A 90 -3.37 12.19 10.31
CA TYR A 90 -3.71 11.89 8.92
C TYR A 90 -3.52 10.41 8.56
N PHE A 91 -3.33 9.55 9.55
CA PHE A 91 -3.16 8.11 9.35
C PHE A 91 -4.34 7.48 8.61
N VAL A 92 -4.02 6.70 7.57
CA VAL A 92 -4.98 5.94 6.76
C VAL A 92 -4.80 4.44 6.94
N GLY A 93 -3.55 3.98 7.05
CA GLY A 93 -3.23 2.57 7.24
C GLY A 93 -1.73 2.32 7.32
N ARG A 94 -1.34 1.13 7.78
CA ARG A 94 0.06 0.72 7.86
C ARG A 94 0.40 -0.15 6.66
N LEU A 95 1.53 0.11 6.02
CA LEU A 95 2.08 -0.78 5.00
C LEU A 95 2.48 -2.10 5.65
N MET A 96 1.91 -3.20 5.18
CA MET A 96 2.18 -4.53 5.73
C MET A 96 3.20 -5.31 4.93
N MET A 97 3.14 -5.21 3.62
CA MET A 97 4.10 -5.86 2.74
C MET A 97 4.17 -5.13 1.40
N SER A 98 5.32 -5.25 0.75
CA SER A 98 5.56 -4.86 -0.63
C SER A 98 6.16 -6.07 -1.35
N ILE A 99 5.53 -6.47 -2.45
CA ILE A 99 5.97 -7.59 -3.30
C ILE A 99 6.44 -7.01 -4.62
N LYS A 100 7.73 -7.13 -4.90
CA LYS A 100 8.28 -6.76 -6.21
C LYS A 100 7.82 -7.76 -7.27
N ILE A 101 7.22 -7.26 -8.34
CA ILE A 101 6.96 -8.04 -9.55
C ILE A 101 8.19 -7.93 -10.46
N TYR A 102 8.71 -9.06 -10.94
CA TYR A 102 9.83 -9.12 -11.89
C TYR A 102 9.32 -9.19 -13.34
#